data_AF-A0A914FD95-F1
#
_entry.id   AF-A0A914FD95-F1
#
_cell.length_a   1.000
_cell.length_b   1.000
_cell.length_c   1.000
_cell.angle_alpha   90.00
_cell.angle_beta   90.00
_cell.angle_gamma   90.00
#
_symmetry.space_group_name_H-M   'P 1'
#
loop_
_entity.id
_entity.type
_entity.pdbx_description
1 polymer ?
#
loop_
_entity_poly.entity_id
_entity_poly.type
_entity_poly.pdbx_seq_one_letter_code
_entity_poly.pdbx_strand_id
1 'polypeptide(L)'
;MWIRPHPGRNKLRYAKNEVFHETADYFETCTKTECMMLDKLMTPYWLRRKHYPNDPYEPYHNRHGLTSPRVDYKGRFVRERNKVLIDDTTAMKHFSDLQ
;
A
#
# COMPACT_ATOMS: atom_id res chain seq x y z
N MET A 1 -3.32 0.33 2.89
CA MET A 1 -3.81 0.18 1.51
C MET A 1 -2.61 -0.14 0.65
N TRP A 2 -2.74 -1.07 -0.28
CA TRP A 2 -1.68 -1.37 -1.24
C TRP A 2 -2.20 -1.13 -2.66
N ILE A 3 -1.33 -0.61 -3.52
CA ILE A 3 -1.63 -0.26 -4.92
C ILE A 3 -0.73 -1.13 -5.81
N ARG A 4 -1.27 -1.65 -6.91
CA ARG A 4 -0.51 -2.42 -7.90
C ARG A 4 -0.91 -2.04 -9.33
N PRO A 5 0.00 -2.15 -10.31
CA PRO A 5 -0.38 -2.06 -11.71
C PRO A 5 -1.20 -3.29 -12.13
N HIS A 6 -2.02 -3.14 -13.17
CA HIS A 6 -2.73 -4.27 -13.76
C HIS A 6 -1.73 -5.30 -14.33
N PRO A 7 -1.89 -6.60 -14.03
CA PRO A 7 -0.99 -7.63 -14.52
C PRO A 7 -1.00 -7.72 -16.05
N GLY A 8 0.16 -7.95 -16.66
CA GLY A 8 0.26 -8.13 -18.10
C GLY A 8 0.01 -6.87 -18.93
N ARG A 9 -0.10 -5.67 -18.34
CA ARG A 9 -0.34 -4.42 -19.08
C ARG A 9 0.70 -4.11 -20.17
N ASN A 10 1.93 -4.61 -20.02
CA ASN A 10 3.03 -4.39 -20.97
C ASN A 10 3.31 -5.60 -21.88
N LYS A 11 2.55 -6.69 -21.76
CA LYS A 11 2.77 -7.93 -22.54
C LYS A 11 1.76 -8.04 -23.67
N LEU A 12 2.26 -8.41 -24.86
CA LEU A 12 1.45 -8.68 -26.06
C LEU A 12 0.40 -7.59 -26.34
N ARG A 13 0.78 -6.31 -26.19
CA ARG A 13 -0.17 -5.19 -26.30
C ARG A 13 -0.87 -5.16 -27.67
N TYR A 14 -0.15 -5.46 -28.74
CA TYR A 14 -0.71 -5.46 -30.11
C TYR A 14 -1.88 -6.44 -30.32
N ALA A 15 -1.96 -7.52 -29.53
CA ALA A 15 -3.00 -8.53 -29.66
C ALA A 15 -4.23 -8.25 -28.78
N LYS A 16 -4.21 -7.15 -28.00
CA LYS A 16 -5.24 -6.85 -27.00
C LYS A 16 -6.12 -5.72 -27.45
N ASN A 17 -7.37 -5.76 -27.01
CA ASN A 17 -8.39 -4.75 -27.30
C ASN A 17 -8.05 -3.39 -26.69
N GLU A 18 -8.54 -2.32 -27.30
CA GLU A 18 -8.38 -0.94 -26.82
C GLU A 18 -8.90 -0.73 -25.40
N VAL A 19 -10.09 -1.24 -25.08
CA VAL A 19 -10.67 -1.22 -23.72
C VAL A 19 -9.75 -1.87 -22.69
N PHE A 20 -9.03 -2.93 -23.08
CA PHE A 20 -8.06 -3.56 -22.18
C PHE A 20 -6.85 -2.65 -21.94
N HIS A 21 -6.38 -1.92 -22.95
CA HIS A 21 -5.28 -0.96 -22.78
C HIS A 21 -5.67 0.14 -21.81
N GLU A 22 -6.85 0.74 -21.99
CA GLU A 22 -7.35 1.79 -21.11
C GLU A 22 -7.46 1.29 -19.67
N THR A 23 -8.12 0.15 -19.46
CA THR A 23 -8.32 -0.41 -18.12
C THR A 23 -7.00 -0.84 -17.46
N ALA A 24 -6.05 -1.40 -18.22
CA ALA A 24 -4.78 -1.87 -17.70
C ALA A 24 -3.77 -0.75 -17.38
N ASP A 25 -3.98 0.46 -17.91
CA ASP A 25 -3.14 1.61 -17.61
C ASP A 25 -3.50 2.23 -16.23
N TYR A 26 -4.71 2.00 -15.71
CA TYR A 26 -5.08 2.39 -14.35
C TYR A 26 -4.41 1.54 -13.27
N PHE A 27 -4.15 2.16 -12.12
CA PHE A 27 -3.68 1.46 -10.92
C PHE A 27 -4.85 0.85 -10.16
N GLU A 28 -4.67 -0.38 -9.70
CA GLU A 28 -5.66 -1.12 -8.95
C GLU A 28 -5.28 -1.16 -7.46
N THR A 29 -6.30 -1.15 -6.59
CA THR A 29 -6.10 -1.41 -5.17
C THR A 29 -6.15 -2.89 -4.88
N CYS A 30 -5.27 -3.37 -4.00
CA CYS A 30 -5.26 -4.77 -3.57
C CYS A 30 -6.47 -5.10 -2.69
N THR A 31 -6.88 -6.37 -2.70
CA THR A 31 -7.97 -6.87 -1.86
C THR A 31 -7.57 -6.89 -0.37
N LYS A 32 -8.55 -7.07 0.52
CA LYS A 32 -8.31 -7.07 1.98
C LYS A 32 -7.33 -8.17 2.41
N THR A 33 -7.46 -9.37 1.84
CA THR A 33 -6.62 -10.53 2.17
C THR A 33 -5.19 -10.33 1.68
N GLU A 34 -5.03 -9.83 0.45
CA GLU A 34 -3.73 -9.43 -0.11
C GLU A 34 -3.04 -8.38 0.77
N CYS A 35 -3.77 -7.33 1.16
CA CYS A 35 -3.23 -6.30 2.06
C CYS A 35 -2.77 -6.90 3.39
N MET A 36 -3.56 -7.79 3.98
CA MET A 36 -3.20 -8.44 5.25
C MET A 36 -1.95 -9.31 5.14
N MET A 37 -1.75 -9.99 4.00
CA MET A 37 -0.56 -10.78 3.72
C MET A 37 0.66 -9.88 3.53
N LEU A 38 0.54 -8.81 2.73
CA LEU A 38 1.61 -7.84 2.52
C LEU A 38 2.04 -7.17 3.82
N ASP A 39 1.09 -6.78 4.67
CA ASP A 39 1.40 -6.17 5.97
C ASP A 39 2.16 -7.12 6.92
N LYS A 40 2.09 -8.44 6.72
CA LYS A 40 2.88 -9.41 7.48
C LYS A 40 4.28 -9.64 6.90
N LEU A 41 4.44 -9.46 5.59
CA LEU A 41 5.71 -9.65 4.88
C LEU A 41 6.62 -8.42 4.97
N MET A 42 6.03 -7.23 5.16
CA MET A 42 6.77 -5.98 5.17
C MET A 42 7.32 -5.66 6.55
N THR A 43 8.53 -5.07 6.58
CA THR A 43 9.13 -4.57 7.81
C THR A 43 8.54 -3.20 8.22
N PRO A 44 8.59 -2.81 9.51
CA PRO A 44 8.08 -1.52 9.98
C PRO A 44 8.68 -0.31 9.25
N TYR A 45 9.91 -0.43 8.76
CA TYR A 45 10.58 0.59 7.95
C TYR A 45 9.75 1.03 6.74
N TRP A 46 9.11 0.09 6.05
CA TRP A 46 8.27 0.38 4.88
C TRP A 46 6.88 0.89 5.24
N LEU A 47 6.42 0.60 6.46
CA LEU A 47 5.11 1.04 6.95
C LEU A 47 5.15 2.45 7.54
N ARG A 48 6.34 2.99 7.84
CA ARG A 48 6.51 4.35 8.37
C ARG A 48 6.05 5.41 7.37
N ARG A 49 5.44 6.49 7.86
CA ARG A 49 5.05 7.63 7.02
C ARG A 49 6.32 8.33 6.50
N LYS A 50 6.37 8.56 5.20
CA LYS A 50 7.46 9.26 4.52
C LYS A 50 6.87 10.47 3.79
N HIS A 51 7.57 11.60 3.84
CA HIS A 51 7.21 12.82 3.12
C HIS A 51 8.31 13.09 2.12
N TYR A 52 8.01 12.83 0.85
CA TYR A 52 8.92 13.06 -0.26
C TYR A 52 8.54 14.36 -0.98
N PRO A 53 9.51 15.16 -1.47
CA PRO A 53 9.19 16.32 -2.28
C PRO A 53 8.42 15.93 -3.55
N ASN A 54 7.31 16.62 -3.83
CA ASN A 54 6.48 16.43 -5.03
C ASN A 54 5.94 15.00 -5.23
N ASP A 55 5.59 14.29 -4.15
CA ASP A 55 5.00 12.96 -4.25
C ASP A 55 3.54 13.03 -4.76
N PRO A 56 3.22 12.47 -5.95
CA PRO A 56 1.84 12.44 -6.43
C PRO A 56 0.91 11.59 -5.55
N TYR A 57 1.45 10.72 -4.70
CA TYR A 57 0.68 9.84 -3.84
C TYR A 57 0.40 10.40 -2.44
N GLU A 58 0.98 11.55 -2.06
CA GLU A 58 0.83 12.13 -0.72
C GLU A 58 -0.63 12.33 -0.28
N PRO A 59 -1.56 12.83 -1.14
CA PRO A 59 -2.96 13.00 -0.77
C PRO A 59 -3.67 11.69 -0.41
N TYR A 60 -3.19 10.55 -0.92
CA TYR A 60 -3.83 9.24 -0.73
C TYR A 60 -3.33 8.50 0.51
N HIS A 61 -2.31 9.02 1.21
CA HIS A 61 -1.82 8.42 2.45
C HIS A 61 -2.85 8.46 3.58
N ASN A 62 -3.70 9.49 3.60
CA ASN A 62 -4.81 9.61 4.54
C ASN A 62 -6.13 9.31 3.82
N ARG A 63 -7.02 8.57 4.47
CA ARG A 63 -8.35 8.28 3.94
C ARG A 63 -9.38 9.20 4.59
N HIS A 64 -10.11 9.94 3.78
CA HIS A 64 -11.17 10.85 4.24
C HIS A 64 -12.56 10.25 3.98
N GLY A 65 -13.59 10.69 4.72
CA GLY A 65 -14.99 10.36 4.44
C GLY A 65 -15.40 8.91 4.72
N LEU A 66 -14.69 8.19 5.59
CA LEU A 66 -15.02 6.80 5.93
C LEU A 66 -15.96 6.73 7.13
N THR A 67 -17.25 6.48 6.88
CA THR A 67 -18.29 6.26 7.90
C THR A 67 -18.48 4.77 8.24
N SER A 68 -17.45 3.95 8.03
CA SER A 68 -17.57 2.50 8.25
C SER A 68 -17.67 2.16 9.74
N PRO A 69 -18.32 1.06 10.16
CA PRO A 69 -18.35 0.62 11.56
C PRO A 69 -16.97 0.19 12.12
N ARG A 70 -15.90 0.35 11.32
CA ARG A 70 -14.50 0.11 11.71
C ARG A 70 -13.80 1.37 12.21
N VAL A 71 -14.49 2.50 12.28
CA VAL A 71 -14.02 3.68 13.00
C VAL A 71 -14.80 3.83 14.31
N ASP A 72 -14.10 4.16 15.39
CA ASP A 72 -14.68 4.58 16.65
C ASP A 72 -15.56 5.82 16.44
N TYR A 73 -16.40 6.16 17.41
CA TYR A 73 -17.18 7.40 17.45
C TYR A 73 -16.35 8.70 17.33
N LYS A 74 -15.01 8.60 17.47
CA LYS A 74 -14.03 9.68 17.26
C LYS A 74 -13.40 9.67 15.85
N GLY A 75 -13.85 8.80 14.95
CA GLY A 75 -13.30 8.64 13.59
C GLY A 75 -11.96 7.90 13.50
N ARG A 76 -11.48 7.28 14.59
CA ARG A 76 -10.23 6.50 14.62
C ARG A 76 -10.48 5.06 14.20
N PHE A 77 -9.64 4.47 13.36
CA PHE A 77 -9.83 3.07 12.95
C PHE A 77 -9.56 2.10 14.11
N VAL A 78 -10.60 1.36 14.54
CA VAL A 78 -10.57 0.43 15.71
C VAL A 78 -9.53 -0.69 15.55
N ARG A 79 -9.14 -0.98 14.31
CA ARG A 79 -8.22 -2.08 13.94
C ARG A 79 -7.11 -1.65 13.01
N GLU A 80 -6.73 -0.37 12.99
CA GLU A 80 -5.37 -0.10 12.52
C GLU A 80 -4.45 -0.79 13.52
N ARG A 81 -3.69 -1.80 13.07
CA ARG A 81 -2.57 -2.28 13.88
C ARG A 81 -1.77 -1.02 14.18
N ASN A 82 -1.62 -0.67 15.45
CA ASN A 82 -0.58 0.27 15.83
C ASN A 82 0.67 -0.25 15.13
N LYS A 83 1.19 0.52 14.17
CA LYS A 83 2.45 0.19 13.53
C LYS A 83 3.47 0.33 14.65
N VAL A 84 3.65 -0.75 15.41
CA VAL A 84 4.62 -0.80 16.49
C VAL A 84 5.92 -0.48 15.80
N LEU A 85 6.47 0.68 16.13
CA LEU A 85 7.81 1.05 15.79
C LEU A 85 8.68 0.03 16.55
N ILE A 86 8.95 -1.11 15.91
CA ILE A 86 10.07 -1.93 16.34
C ILE A 86 11.26 -0.99 16.27
N ASP A 87 11.98 -0.85 17.38
CA ASP A 87 13.12 0.05 17.48
C ASP A 87 13.96 -0.03 16.21
N ASP A 88 14.26 1.13 15.62
CA ASP A 88 14.95 1.26 14.34
C ASP A 88 16.24 0.40 14.31
N THR A 89 16.84 0.12 15.47
CA THR A 89 17.99 -0.78 15.70
C THR A 89 17.73 -2.24 15.31
N THR A 90 16.55 -2.80 15.58
CA THR A 90 16.21 -4.19 15.23
C THR A 90 15.84 -4.30 13.76
N ALA A 91 15.16 -3.29 13.21
CA ALA A 91 14.86 -3.24 11.78
C ALA A 91 16.14 -3.12 10.93
N MET A 92 17.13 -2.33 11.36
CA MET A 92 18.40 -2.15 10.64
C MET A 92 19.31 -3.40 10.67
N LYS A 93 19.31 -4.19 11.76
CA LYS A 93 20.06 -5.47 11.82
C LYS A 93 19.66 -6.44 10.70
N HIS A 94 18.38 -6.49 10.35
CA HIS A 94 17.91 -7.35 9.26
C HIS A 94 18.38 -6.92 7.86
N PHE A 95 18.84 -5.67 7.68
CA PHE A 95 19.37 -5.18 6.41
C PHE A 95 20.89 -5.31 6.30
N SER A 96 21.63 -5.26 7.41
CA SER A 96 23.09 -5.47 7.40
C SER A 96 23.50 -6.90 7.06
N ASP A 97 22.63 -7.88 7.31
CA ASP A 97 22.91 -9.31 7.04
C ASP A 97 22.71 -9.69 5.56
N LEU A 98 22.23 -8.76 4.71
CA LEU A 98 21.97 -8.96 3.28
C LEU A 98 23.01 -8.30 2.36
N GLN A 99 24.09 -7.75 2.93
CA GLN A 99 25.18 -7.09 2.22
C GLN A 99 26.49 -7.85 2.44
#